data_AF-A0A2N2HGK5-F1
#
_entry.id   AF-A0A2N2HGK5-F1
#
_cell.length_a   1.000
_cell.length_b   1.000
_cell.length_c   1.000
_cell.angle_alpha   90.00
_cell.angle_beta   90.00
_cell.angle_gamma   90.00
#
_symmetry.space_group_name_H-M   'P 1'
#
loop_
_entity.id
_entity.type
_entity.pdbx_description
1 polymer ?
#
loop_
_entity_poly.entity_id
_entity_poly.type
_entity_poly.pdbx_seq_one_letter_code
_entity_poly.pdbx_strand_id
1 'polypeptide(L)'
;MARCLLEGRPLADAITKTPHEGLDLAPAGERMAVVDLHLASALGREHVLARALQAPAIADYDLVLLDTAPYLGLLTLNAIVAATHLLVPVSCEYLPMLGLKLLRDTLASVQQQIGVDVEVLGYVLTMVDRRERITDEVEAMLRKTFGSQVFEHGIRVNTHHKASPSHHQTIYDYESRGGRGREDFEHLCDEVENRLGIRRGRSKSERASSPSASA
;
A
#
# COMPACT_ATOMS: atom_id res chain seq x y z
N MET A 1 -15.73 -3.97 -3.34
CA MET A 1 -15.33 -2.58 -3.61
C MET A 1 -16.15 -1.84 -4.68
N ALA A 2 -16.28 -2.37 -5.91
CA ALA A 2 -16.87 -1.64 -7.04
C ALA A 2 -18.25 -1.00 -6.78
N ARG A 3 -19.18 -1.68 -6.08
CA ARG A 3 -20.50 -1.11 -5.73
C ARG A 3 -20.41 0.15 -4.87
N CYS A 4 -19.43 0.23 -3.97
CA CYS A 4 -19.22 1.43 -3.16
C CYS A 4 -18.84 2.61 -4.07
N LEU A 5 -17.90 2.40 -5.00
CA LEU A 5 -17.40 3.46 -5.87
C LEU A 5 -18.36 3.84 -7.01
N LEU A 6 -19.14 2.88 -7.53
CA LEU A 6 -20.05 3.09 -8.67
C LEU A 6 -21.47 3.50 -8.25
N GLU A 7 -21.95 2.98 -7.12
CA GLU A 7 -23.34 3.11 -6.70
C GLU A 7 -23.47 3.87 -5.37
N GLY A 8 -22.36 4.32 -4.79
CA GLY A 8 -22.36 5.03 -3.50
C GLY A 8 -22.79 4.17 -2.31
N ARG A 9 -22.71 2.83 -2.43
CA ARG A 9 -23.04 1.94 -1.31
C ARG A 9 -22.04 2.12 -0.15
N PRO A 10 -22.46 1.88 1.10
CA PRO A 10 -21.56 1.90 2.24
C PRO A 10 -20.36 0.98 2.04
N LEU A 11 -19.16 1.45 2.40
CA LEU A 11 -17.94 0.65 2.27
C LEU A 11 -18.01 -0.63 3.13
N ALA A 12 -18.72 -0.59 4.26
CA ALA A 12 -18.96 -1.73 5.13
C ALA A 12 -19.54 -2.95 4.37
N ASP A 13 -20.42 -2.72 3.40
CA ASP A 13 -21.04 -3.79 2.59
C ASP A 13 -20.02 -4.52 1.70
N ALA A 14 -18.88 -3.89 1.44
CA ALA A 14 -17.81 -4.46 0.64
C ALA A 14 -16.75 -5.17 1.48
N ILE A 15 -16.72 -4.99 2.80
CA ILE A 15 -15.71 -5.58 3.68
C ILE A 15 -16.08 -7.04 3.96
N THR A 16 -15.10 -7.92 3.83
CA THR A 16 -15.22 -9.37 4.04
C THR A 16 -14.12 -9.86 4.96
N LYS A 17 -14.45 -10.78 5.87
CA LYS A 17 -13.47 -11.38 6.76
C LYS A 17 -12.58 -12.34 6.00
N THR A 18 -11.28 -12.33 6.32
CA THR A 18 -10.35 -13.36 5.84
C THR A 18 -10.20 -14.49 6.88
N PRO A 19 -9.55 -15.61 6.52
CA PRO A 19 -9.17 -16.64 7.50
C PRO A 19 -8.15 -16.15 8.54
N HIS A 20 -7.50 -15.00 8.33
CA HIS A 20 -6.50 -14.45 9.22
C HIS A 20 -7.13 -13.43 10.16
N GLU A 21 -6.97 -13.65 11.47
CA GLU A 21 -7.44 -12.71 12.49
C GLU A 21 -6.75 -11.35 12.34
N GLY A 22 -7.53 -10.27 12.46
CA GLY A 22 -7.03 -8.91 12.31
C GLY A 22 -6.84 -8.46 10.85
N LEU A 23 -7.18 -9.31 9.87
CA LEU A 23 -7.15 -8.98 8.46
C LEU A 23 -8.53 -9.16 7.83
N ASP A 24 -9.12 -8.05 7.41
CA ASP A 24 -10.29 -8.03 6.55
C ASP A 24 -9.92 -7.49 5.17
N LEU A 25 -10.74 -7.82 4.18
CA LEU A 25 -10.51 -7.44 2.79
C LEU A 25 -11.77 -6.82 2.18
N ALA A 26 -11.60 -5.70 1.46
CA ALA A 26 -12.61 -5.18 0.56
C ALA A 26 -12.28 -5.58 -0.89
N PRO A 27 -12.73 -6.75 -1.38
CA PRO A 27 -12.21 -7.31 -2.62
C PRO A 27 -12.52 -6.43 -3.84
N ALA A 28 -11.51 -6.36 -4.72
CA ALA A 28 -11.66 -5.98 -6.10
C ALA A 28 -12.36 -7.09 -6.90
N GLY A 29 -12.90 -6.76 -8.06
CA GLY A 29 -13.51 -7.72 -8.96
C GLY A 29 -13.63 -7.13 -10.35
N GLU A 30 -14.15 -7.89 -11.31
CA GLU A 30 -14.22 -7.49 -12.73
C GLU A 30 -14.83 -6.11 -12.97
N ARG A 31 -15.84 -5.74 -12.17
CA ARG A 31 -16.49 -4.41 -12.24
C ARG A 31 -15.57 -3.24 -11.92
N MET A 32 -14.40 -3.47 -11.33
CA MET A 32 -13.41 -2.41 -11.12
C MET A 32 -12.88 -1.84 -12.45
N ALA A 33 -12.91 -2.62 -13.53
CA ALA A 33 -12.44 -2.19 -14.85
C ALA A 33 -13.21 -0.98 -15.43
N VAL A 34 -14.44 -0.74 -14.97
CA VAL A 34 -15.26 0.41 -15.44
C VAL A 34 -15.30 1.57 -14.45
N VAL A 35 -14.62 1.45 -13.30
CA VAL A 35 -14.64 2.46 -12.25
C VAL A 35 -14.05 3.78 -12.73
N ASP A 36 -12.93 3.75 -13.46
CA ASP A 36 -12.31 4.97 -14.00
C ASP A 36 -13.27 5.76 -14.90
N LEU A 37 -14.00 5.07 -15.78
CA LEU A 37 -14.98 5.71 -16.67
C LEU A 37 -16.13 6.34 -15.89
N HIS A 38 -16.61 5.67 -14.85
CA HIS A 38 -17.67 6.21 -14.00
C HIS A 38 -17.18 7.43 -13.22
N LEU A 39 -16.02 7.32 -12.57
CA LEU A 39 -15.39 8.41 -11.81
C LEU A 39 -15.18 9.64 -12.70
N ALA A 40 -14.84 9.48 -13.99
CA ALA A 40 -14.62 10.61 -14.89
C ALA A 40 -15.80 11.60 -14.94
N SER A 41 -17.03 11.10 -14.74
CA SER A 41 -18.27 11.88 -14.73
C SER A 41 -18.72 12.37 -13.35
N ALA A 42 -18.07 11.94 -12.27
CA ALA A 42 -18.47 12.25 -10.91
C ALA A 42 -18.00 13.65 -10.46
N LEU A 43 -18.79 14.31 -9.60
CA LEU A 43 -18.38 15.54 -8.94
C LEU A 43 -17.38 15.26 -7.81
N GLY A 44 -16.26 15.98 -7.81
CA GLY A 44 -15.14 15.72 -6.90
C GLY A 44 -14.64 14.27 -7.07
N ARG A 45 -14.51 13.83 -8.32
CA ARG A 45 -14.16 12.46 -8.72
C ARG A 45 -12.87 11.95 -8.11
N GLU A 46 -11.95 12.85 -7.76
CA GLU A 46 -10.66 12.57 -7.14
C GLU A 46 -10.80 12.17 -5.67
N HIS A 47 -11.91 12.55 -5.02
CA HIS A 47 -12.15 12.34 -3.59
C HIS A 47 -13.20 11.24 -3.28
N VAL A 48 -13.64 10.47 -4.29
CA VAL A 48 -14.69 9.46 -4.09
C VAL A 48 -14.25 8.39 -3.09
N LEU A 49 -13.03 7.86 -3.25
CA LEU A 49 -12.50 6.88 -2.31
C LEU A 49 -12.23 7.49 -0.93
N ALA A 50 -11.67 8.69 -0.87
CA ALA A 50 -11.40 9.39 0.39
C ALA A 50 -12.68 9.57 1.22
N ARG A 51 -13.80 9.96 0.59
CA ARG A 51 -15.12 10.03 1.25
C ARG A 51 -15.62 8.66 1.71
N ALA A 52 -15.43 7.61 0.91
CA ALA A 52 -15.82 6.26 1.30
C ALA A 52 -15.03 5.75 2.52
N LEU A 53 -13.75 6.09 2.64
CA LEU A 53 -12.90 5.73 3.77
C LEU A 53 -13.21 6.50 5.05
N GLN A 54 -13.94 7.61 4.98
CA GLN A 54 -14.45 8.32 6.18
C GLN A 54 -15.64 7.60 6.84
N ALA A 55 -16.10 6.47 6.29
CA ALA A 55 -17.19 5.71 6.87
C ALA A 55 -16.84 5.21 8.29
N PRO A 56 -17.81 5.19 9.24
CA PRO A 56 -17.56 4.74 10.61
C PRO A 56 -16.97 3.33 10.72
N ALA A 57 -17.29 2.44 9.77
CA ALA A 57 -16.75 1.09 9.72
C ALA A 57 -15.21 1.05 9.59
N ILE A 58 -14.58 2.12 9.11
CA ILE A 58 -13.12 2.21 8.99
C ILE A 58 -12.45 2.61 10.30
N ALA A 59 -13.18 3.23 11.24
CA ALA A 59 -12.64 3.70 12.50
C ALA A 59 -12.09 2.57 13.41
N ASP A 60 -12.52 1.33 13.17
CA ASP A 60 -12.07 0.15 13.92
C ASP A 60 -10.75 -0.46 13.40
N TYR A 61 -10.21 0.06 12.29
CA TYR A 61 -8.95 -0.43 11.69
C TYR A 61 -7.76 0.44 12.07
N ASP A 62 -6.67 -0.22 12.40
CA ASP A 62 -5.40 0.42 12.74
C ASP A 62 -4.63 0.88 11.51
N LEU A 63 -4.82 0.16 10.40
CA LEU A 63 -4.16 0.38 9.13
C LEU A 63 -5.12 0.00 8.00
N VAL A 64 -5.14 0.81 6.95
CA VAL A 64 -5.82 0.50 5.69
C VAL A 64 -4.77 0.46 4.59
N LEU A 65 -4.60 -0.71 3.97
CA LEU A 65 -3.72 -0.88 2.81
C LEU A 65 -4.53 -0.74 1.52
N LEU A 66 -4.11 0.16 0.64
CA LEU A 66 -4.71 0.37 -0.67
C LEU A 66 -3.78 -0.23 -1.74
N ASP A 67 -4.14 -1.40 -2.26
CA ASP A 67 -3.43 -1.99 -3.40
C ASP A 67 -3.95 -1.39 -4.71
N THR A 68 -3.06 -0.80 -5.50
CA THR A 68 -3.41 -0.01 -6.68
C THR A 68 -2.95 -0.67 -7.96
N ALA A 69 -3.68 -0.42 -9.04
CA ALA A 69 -3.27 -0.82 -10.38
C ALA A 69 -1.94 -0.14 -10.79
N PRO A 70 -1.14 -0.74 -11.70
CA PRO A 70 0.17 -0.23 -12.09
C PRO A 70 0.12 1.01 -13.00
N TYR A 71 -1.08 1.51 -13.33
CA TYR A 71 -1.28 2.66 -14.20
C TYR A 71 -1.90 3.82 -13.41
N LEU A 72 -1.59 5.06 -13.81
CA LEU A 72 -2.08 6.28 -13.18
C LEU A 72 -3.45 6.69 -13.76
N GLY A 73 -4.48 5.92 -13.41
CA GLY A 73 -5.89 6.23 -13.68
C GLY A 73 -6.55 7.04 -12.57
N LEU A 74 -7.85 7.33 -12.72
CA LEU A 74 -8.64 8.03 -11.69
C LEU A 74 -8.72 7.22 -10.39
N LEU A 75 -8.77 5.90 -10.46
CA LEU A 75 -8.79 5.03 -9.29
C LEU A 75 -7.47 5.11 -8.51
N THR A 76 -6.33 5.08 -9.21
CA THR A 76 -5.00 5.25 -8.58
C THR A 76 -4.84 6.65 -8.01
N LEU A 77 -5.34 7.68 -8.70
CA LEU A 77 -5.41 9.04 -8.18
C LEU A 77 -6.27 9.12 -6.90
N ASN A 78 -7.43 8.46 -6.88
CA ASN A 78 -8.28 8.38 -5.70
C ASN A 78 -7.56 7.71 -4.52
N ALA A 79 -6.76 6.68 -4.78
CA ALA A 79 -5.95 6.03 -3.75
C ALA A 79 -4.88 6.98 -3.19
N ILE A 80 -4.18 7.73 -4.05
CA ILE A 80 -3.21 8.75 -3.64
C ILE A 80 -3.89 9.83 -2.80
N VAL A 81 -5.04 10.35 -3.25
CA VAL A 81 -5.80 11.40 -2.55
C VAL A 81 -6.33 10.93 -1.19
N ALA A 82 -6.63 9.63 -1.06
CA ALA A 82 -7.16 9.05 0.16
C ALA A 82 -6.09 8.55 1.13
N ALA A 83 -4.86 8.34 0.66
CA ALA A 83 -3.77 7.79 1.46
C ALA A 83 -3.10 8.87 2.33
N THR A 84 -2.67 8.46 3.52
CA THR A 84 -1.79 9.27 4.37
C THR A 84 -0.33 9.10 3.97
N HIS A 85 0.04 7.88 3.60
CA HIS A 85 1.39 7.54 3.19
C HIS A 85 1.41 6.65 1.95
N LEU A 86 2.48 6.76 1.17
CA LEU A 86 2.75 5.97 -0.02
C LEU A 86 3.96 5.06 0.20
N LEU A 87 3.77 3.75 0.09
CA LEU A 87 4.85 2.77 0.03
C LEU A 87 5.17 2.45 -1.43
N VAL A 88 6.41 2.67 -1.86
CA VAL A 88 6.78 2.58 -3.28
C VAL A 88 7.64 1.35 -3.54
N PRO A 89 7.09 0.26 -4.11
CA PRO A 89 7.91 -0.86 -4.57
C PRO A 89 8.71 -0.44 -5.82
N VAL A 90 10.00 -0.74 -5.81
CA VAL A 90 10.93 -0.42 -6.90
C VAL A 90 11.68 -1.68 -7.32
N SER A 91 11.38 -2.18 -8.52
CA SER A 91 12.08 -3.33 -9.07
C SER A 91 13.54 -3.01 -9.37
N CYS A 92 14.43 -3.89 -8.95
CA CYS A 92 15.87 -3.86 -9.23
C CYS A 92 16.20 -4.28 -10.67
N GLU A 93 15.58 -3.60 -11.65
CA GLU A 93 15.72 -3.88 -13.08
C GLU A 93 16.19 -2.63 -13.82
N TYR A 94 16.17 -2.65 -15.16
CA TYR A 94 16.51 -1.48 -15.96
C TYR A 94 15.44 -0.37 -15.81
N LEU A 95 15.89 0.89 -15.73
CA LEU A 95 15.06 2.11 -15.78
C LEU A 95 14.12 2.45 -14.59
N PRO A 96 14.37 2.05 -13.33
CA PRO A 96 13.46 2.33 -12.21
C PRO A 96 13.25 3.83 -11.97
N MET A 97 14.29 4.63 -12.24
CA MET A 97 14.23 6.10 -12.05
C MET A 97 13.24 6.80 -12.98
N LEU A 98 12.93 6.23 -14.15
CA LEU A 98 11.93 6.82 -15.03
C LEU A 98 10.54 6.76 -14.38
N GLY A 99 10.17 5.60 -13.82
CA GLY A 99 8.92 5.42 -13.08
C GLY A 99 8.86 6.32 -11.85
N LEU A 100 9.95 6.43 -11.09
CA LEU A 100 10.01 7.30 -9.92
C LEU A 100 9.91 8.79 -10.26
N LYS A 101 10.47 9.21 -11.39
CA LYS A 101 10.29 10.58 -11.89
C LYS A 101 8.82 10.84 -12.22
N LEU A 102 8.17 9.94 -12.96
CA LEU A 102 6.74 10.06 -13.29
C LEU A 102 5.87 10.11 -12.04
N LEU A 103 6.16 9.27 -11.05
CA LEU A 103 5.48 9.29 -9.75
C LEU A 103 5.65 10.65 -9.07
N ARG A 104 6.88 11.14 -8.92
CA ARG A 104 7.16 12.44 -8.29
C ARG A 104 6.43 13.58 -8.99
N ASP A 105 6.48 13.61 -10.32
CA ASP A 105 5.81 14.65 -11.11
C ASP A 105 4.28 14.56 -10.94
N THR A 106 3.73 13.34 -10.79
CA THR A 106 2.31 13.11 -10.49
C THR A 106 1.95 13.61 -9.09
N LEU A 107 2.73 13.26 -8.05
CA LEU A 107 2.50 13.72 -6.68
C LEU A 107 2.55 15.26 -6.60
N ALA A 108 3.50 15.90 -7.28
CA ALA A 108 3.57 17.36 -7.37
C ALA A 108 2.31 17.95 -8.04
N SER A 109 1.80 17.32 -9.10
CA SER A 109 0.55 17.75 -9.74
C SER A 109 -0.66 17.60 -8.81
N VAL A 110 -0.75 16.49 -8.06
CA VAL A 110 -1.81 16.25 -7.08
C VAL A 110 -1.80 17.34 -6.00
N GLN A 111 -0.62 17.64 -5.46
CA GLN A 111 -0.46 18.70 -4.47
C GLN A 111 -0.89 20.06 -5.03
N GLN A 112 -0.47 20.40 -6.25
CA GLN A 112 -0.79 21.69 -6.87
C GLN A 112 -2.27 21.85 -7.23
N GLN A 113 -2.91 20.81 -7.75
CA GLN A 113 -4.27 20.89 -8.30
C GLN A 113 -5.36 20.53 -7.30
N ILE A 114 -5.08 19.59 -6.40
CA ILE A 114 -6.06 19.01 -5.46
C ILE A 114 -5.77 19.50 -4.03
N GLY A 115 -4.53 19.92 -3.74
CA GLY A 115 -4.14 20.40 -2.41
C GLY A 115 -3.89 19.28 -1.40
N VAL A 116 -3.73 18.04 -1.87
CA VAL A 116 -3.38 16.88 -1.03
C VAL A 116 -1.88 16.63 -1.11
N ASP A 117 -1.25 16.53 0.05
CA ASP A 117 0.16 16.20 0.20
C ASP A 117 0.28 14.83 0.86
N VAL A 118 0.63 13.81 0.08
CA VAL A 118 0.81 12.43 0.58
C VAL A 118 2.29 12.20 0.85
N GLU A 119 2.61 11.71 2.03
CA GLU A 119 3.99 11.44 2.40
C GLU A 119 4.47 10.12 1.78
N VAL A 120 5.66 10.10 1.19
CA VAL A 120 6.29 8.85 0.79
C VAL A 120 6.87 8.17 2.04
N LEU A 121 6.24 7.09 2.48
CA LEU A 121 6.72 6.27 3.61
C LEU A 121 8.12 5.74 3.33
N GLY A 122 8.37 5.34 2.08
CA GLY A 122 9.68 4.97 1.58
C GLY A 122 9.64 4.09 0.34
N TYR A 123 10.83 3.72 -0.11
CA TYR A 123 11.08 2.94 -1.32
C TYR A 123 11.55 1.53 -0.94
N VAL A 124 10.81 0.51 -1.36
CA VAL A 124 11.12 -0.90 -1.09
C VAL A 124 11.73 -1.50 -2.34
N LEU A 125 12.96 -2.01 -2.23
CA LEU A 125 13.58 -2.74 -3.33
C LEU A 125 12.86 -4.07 -3.53
N THR A 126 12.45 -4.38 -4.75
CA THR A 126 11.79 -5.65 -5.12
C THR A 126 12.57 -6.37 -6.20
N MET A 127 12.35 -7.68 -6.33
CA MET A 127 13.09 -8.54 -7.26
C MET A 127 14.61 -8.49 -7.02
N VAL A 128 15.03 -8.38 -5.75
CA VAL A 128 16.45 -8.33 -5.40
C VAL A 128 17.12 -9.67 -5.73
N ASP A 129 18.11 -9.64 -6.63
CA ASP A 129 19.01 -10.74 -6.90
C ASP A 129 20.46 -10.25 -6.87
N ARG A 130 21.19 -10.58 -5.79
CA ARG A 130 22.58 -10.15 -5.57
C ARG A 130 23.60 -10.78 -6.51
N ARG A 131 23.18 -11.71 -7.37
CA ARG A 131 24.03 -12.24 -8.45
C ARG A 131 24.07 -11.30 -9.64
N GLU A 132 23.06 -10.44 -9.77
CA GLU A 132 22.92 -9.50 -10.88
C GLU A 132 23.46 -8.13 -10.48
N ARG A 133 24.46 -7.66 -11.22
CA ARG A 133 25.13 -6.36 -10.98
C ARG A 133 24.15 -5.18 -10.97
N ILE A 134 23.08 -5.26 -11.76
CA ILE A 134 22.05 -4.21 -11.85
C ILE A 134 21.35 -3.97 -10.51
N THR A 135 21.21 -5.01 -9.67
CA THR A 135 20.59 -4.89 -8.34
C THR A 135 21.37 -3.90 -7.48
N ASP A 136 22.69 -4.06 -7.42
CA ASP A 136 23.56 -3.19 -6.61
C ASP A 136 23.64 -1.77 -7.20
N GLU A 137 23.63 -1.65 -8.53
CA GLU A 137 23.60 -0.35 -9.21
C GLU A 137 22.32 0.44 -8.91
N VAL A 138 21.16 -0.24 -8.98
CA VAL A 138 19.85 0.35 -8.69
C VAL A 138 19.75 0.74 -7.21
N GLU A 139 20.14 -0.15 -6.30
CA GLU A 139 20.14 0.17 -4.87
C GLU A 139 21.05 1.36 -4.56
N ALA A 140 22.29 1.38 -5.06
CA ALA A 140 23.21 2.49 -4.83
C ALA A 140 22.64 3.80 -5.36
N MET A 141 21.99 3.78 -6.52
CA MET A 141 21.34 4.94 -7.11
C MET A 141 20.16 5.44 -6.26
N LEU A 142 19.31 4.54 -5.79
CA LEU A 142 18.17 4.86 -4.93
C LEU A 142 18.64 5.42 -3.59
N ARG A 143 19.62 4.78 -2.93
CA ARG A 143 20.17 5.26 -1.66
C ARG A 143 20.86 6.60 -1.82
N LYS A 144 21.56 6.85 -2.92
CA LYS A 144 22.14 8.16 -3.23
C LYS A 144 21.08 9.25 -3.39
N THR A 145 19.91 8.92 -3.95
CA THR A 145 18.86 9.90 -4.28
C THR A 145 17.89 10.13 -3.13
N PHE A 146 17.48 9.07 -2.44
CA PHE A 146 16.40 9.07 -1.44
C PHE A 146 16.89 8.78 -0.02
N GLY A 147 18.17 8.43 0.16
CA GLY A 147 18.79 8.28 1.47
C GLY A 147 18.08 7.27 2.36
N SER A 148 17.72 7.71 3.56
CA SER A 148 17.03 6.90 4.58
C SER A 148 15.59 6.53 4.20
N GLN A 149 15.00 7.14 3.17
CA GLN A 149 13.68 6.72 2.71
C GLN A 149 13.71 5.37 2.01
N VAL A 150 14.86 4.90 1.52
CA VAL A 150 15.01 3.54 1.00
C VAL A 150 15.01 2.56 2.17
N PHE A 151 14.14 1.56 2.11
CA PHE A 151 14.05 0.52 3.13
C PHE A 151 15.40 -0.22 3.27
N GLU A 152 15.69 -0.69 4.48
CA GLU A 152 16.95 -1.37 4.76
C GLU A 152 17.01 -2.70 3.99
N HIS A 153 15.92 -3.46 4.06
CA HIS A 153 15.79 -4.79 3.46
C HIS A 153 14.89 -4.73 2.21
N GLY A 154 15.31 -5.42 1.15
CA GLY A 154 14.53 -5.59 -0.07
C GLY A 154 13.92 -6.98 -0.19
N ILE A 155 12.85 -7.10 -0.97
CA ILE A 155 12.18 -8.37 -1.25
C ILE A 155 12.95 -9.12 -2.35
N ARG A 156 13.50 -10.28 -1.99
CA ARG A 156 14.31 -11.12 -2.89
C ARG A 156 13.45 -11.85 -3.91
N VAL A 157 14.07 -12.25 -5.01
CA VAL A 157 13.45 -13.24 -5.91
C VAL A 157 13.34 -14.58 -5.16
N ASN A 158 12.11 -14.97 -4.82
CA ASN A 158 11.82 -16.18 -4.07
C ASN A 158 10.72 -17.02 -4.76
N THR A 159 10.96 -18.33 -4.91
CA THR A 159 10.03 -19.27 -5.59
C THR A 159 8.77 -19.54 -4.77
N HIS A 160 8.87 -19.59 -3.44
CA HIS A 160 7.74 -19.74 -2.54
C HIS A 160 6.82 -18.53 -2.59
N HIS A 161 7.38 -17.30 -2.61
CA HIS A 161 6.59 -16.08 -2.80
C HIS A 161 5.84 -16.08 -4.14
N LYS A 162 6.47 -16.56 -5.22
CA LYS A 162 5.81 -16.68 -6.53
C LYS A 162 4.71 -17.76 -6.55
N ALA A 163 4.85 -18.81 -5.74
CA ALA A 163 3.92 -19.94 -5.71
C ALA A 163 2.75 -19.74 -4.74
N SER A 164 2.96 -19.06 -3.60
CA SER A 164 1.94 -18.97 -2.54
C SER A 164 0.57 -18.47 -3.01
N PRO A 165 0.45 -17.50 -3.96
CA PRO A 165 -0.86 -17.07 -4.46
C PRO A 165 -1.63 -18.18 -5.18
N SER A 166 -0.97 -19.06 -5.95
CA SER A 166 -1.66 -20.18 -6.64
C SER A 166 -2.18 -21.24 -5.68
N HIS A 167 -1.69 -21.24 -4.43
CA HIS A 167 -2.16 -22.08 -3.34
C HIS A 167 -3.17 -21.38 -2.43
N HIS A 168 -3.56 -20.13 -2.74
CA HIS A 168 -4.43 -19.30 -1.90
C HIS A 168 -3.89 -19.14 -0.46
N GLN A 169 -2.57 -19.06 -0.34
CA GLN A 169 -1.86 -18.94 0.92
C GLN A 169 -1.03 -17.67 0.95
N THR A 170 -0.89 -17.07 2.13
CA THR A 170 0.10 -16.01 2.33
C THR A 170 1.51 -16.62 2.30
N ILE A 171 2.54 -15.80 2.12
CA ILE A 171 3.92 -16.27 2.26
C ILE A 171 4.19 -16.85 3.66
N TYR A 172 3.48 -16.36 4.69
CA TYR A 172 3.61 -16.83 6.06
C TYR A 172 3.06 -18.24 6.28
N ASP A 173 2.04 -18.63 5.52
CA ASP A 173 1.46 -19.98 5.58
C ASP A 173 2.20 -20.96 4.67
N TYR A 174 2.67 -20.46 3.53
CA TYR A 174 3.28 -21.29 2.49
C TYR A 174 4.75 -21.62 2.77
N GLU A 175 5.53 -20.66 3.28
CA GLU A 175 6.94 -20.86 3.61
C GLU A 175 7.13 -21.04 5.12
N SER A 176 7.94 -22.05 5.50
CA SER A 176 8.26 -22.33 6.89
C SER A 176 8.99 -21.16 7.57
N ARG A 177 8.89 -21.09 8.90
CA ARG A 177 9.65 -20.12 9.70
C ARG A 177 11.16 -20.24 9.41
N GLY A 178 11.82 -19.11 9.25
CA GLY A 178 13.22 -19.02 8.83
C GLY A 178 13.45 -19.15 7.32
N GLY A 179 12.38 -19.32 6.53
CA GLY A 179 12.45 -19.21 5.08
C GLY A 179 12.66 -17.76 4.63
N ARG A 180 13.38 -17.60 3.53
CA ARG A 180 13.91 -16.30 3.10
C ARG A 180 12.83 -15.34 2.61
N GLY A 181 11.79 -15.84 1.92
CA GLY A 181 10.71 -15.00 1.42
C GLY A 181 9.86 -14.46 2.56
N ARG A 182 9.54 -15.32 3.52
CA ARG A 182 8.89 -14.95 4.78
C ARG A 182 9.71 -13.90 5.55
N GLU A 183 10.99 -14.14 5.73
CA GLU A 183 11.91 -13.20 6.41
C GLU A 183 11.91 -11.81 5.74
N ASP A 184 11.90 -11.73 4.41
CA ASP A 184 11.88 -10.44 3.69
C ASP A 184 10.62 -9.62 4.03
N PHE A 185 9.46 -10.27 4.12
CA PHE A 185 8.22 -9.61 4.50
C PHE A 185 8.15 -9.30 6.00
N GLU A 186 8.74 -10.12 6.88
CA GLU A 186 8.85 -9.82 8.31
C GLU A 186 9.67 -8.53 8.54
N HIS A 187 10.83 -8.40 7.89
CA HIS A 187 11.64 -7.18 7.96
C HIS A 187 10.92 -5.96 7.39
N LEU A 188 10.22 -6.12 6.25
CA LEU A 188 9.42 -5.05 5.67
C LEU A 188 8.31 -4.59 6.63
N CYS A 189 7.56 -5.53 7.23
CA CYS A 189 6.50 -5.22 8.18
C CYS A 189 7.05 -4.51 9.42
N ASP A 190 8.14 -5.00 10.01
CA ASP A 190 8.78 -4.37 11.17
C ASP A 190 9.22 -2.93 10.85
N GLU A 191 9.82 -2.70 9.68
CA GLU A 191 10.24 -1.35 9.27
C GLU A 191 9.05 -0.43 8.96
N VAL A 192 7.98 -0.93 8.32
CA VAL A 192 6.73 -0.17 8.09
C VAL A 192 6.10 0.24 9.42
N GLU A 193 5.95 -0.70 10.36
CA GLU A 193 5.38 -0.43 11.69
C GLU A 193 6.20 0.62 12.44
N ASN A 194 7.54 0.52 12.39
CA ASN A 194 8.44 1.48 13.01
C ASN A 194 8.31 2.89 12.41
N ARG A 195 8.28 3.00 11.07
CA ARG A 195 8.14 4.29 10.37
C ARG A 195 6.78 4.93 10.65
N LEU A 196 5.71 4.14 10.75
CA LEU A 196 4.36 4.61 11.09
C LEU A 196 4.13 4.83 12.60
N GLY A 197 5.08 4.45 13.46
CA GLY A 197 4.94 4.55 14.91
C GLY A 197 3.88 3.61 15.49
N ILE A 198 3.55 2.52 14.80
CA ILE A 198 2.57 1.53 15.25
C ILE A 198 3.24 0.65 16.32
N ARG A 199 2.73 0.69 17.55
CA ARG A 199 3.22 -0.17 18.64
C ARG A 199 2.48 -1.50 18.62
N ARG A 200 3.19 -2.63 18.45
CA ARG A 200 2.64 -3.97 18.64
C ARG A 200 2.04 -4.10 20.05
N GLY A 201 0.75 -4.45 20.15
CA GLY A 201 0.18 -5.00 21.39
C GLY A 201 -0.89 -4.20 22.14
N ARG A 202 -1.47 -3.12 21.60
CA ARG A 202 -2.63 -2.49 22.26
C ARG A 202 -3.90 -3.29 22.00
N SER A 203 -4.36 -4.03 23.01
CA SER A 203 -5.70 -4.64 23.03
C SER A 203 -6.78 -3.59 22.75
N LYS A 204 -7.86 -3.95 22.04
CA LYS A 204 -9.04 -3.07 21.85
C LYS A 204 -9.57 -2.50 23.18
N SER A 205 -9.33 -3.20 24.30
CA SER A 205 -9.65 -2.75 25.66
C SER A 205 -8.85 -1.53 26.14
N GLU A 206 -7.64 -1.30 25.64
CA GLU A 206 -6.77 -0.19 26.07
C GLU A 206 -6.94 1.07 25.21
N ARG A 207 -7.55 0.95 24.02
CA ARG A 207 -7.89 2.11 23.18
C ARG A 207 -9.08 2.90 23.72
N ALA A 208 -10.04 2.20 24.35
CA ALA A 208 -11.21 2.81 24.95
C ALA A 208 -10.92 3.60 26.25
N SER A 209 -9.71 3.50 26.81
CA SER A 209 -9.33 4.10 28.10
C SER A 209 -8.29 5.22 28.02
N SER A 210 -7.80 5.60 26.84
CA SER A 210 -6.96 6.79 26.69
C SER A 210 -7.83 8.07 26.68
N PRO A 211 -7.60 9.03 27.58
CA PRO A 211 -8.36 10.26 27.60
C PRO A 211 -8.00 11.14 26.41
N SER A 212 -9.00 11.82 25.85
CA SER A 212 -8.81 12.92 24.90
C SER A 212 -7.83 13.93 25.50
N ALA A 213 -6.64 14.04 24.92
CA ALA A 213 -5.72 15.10 25.25
C ALA A 213 -6.31 16.43 24.72
N SER A 214 -7.10 17.07 25.57
CA SER A 214 -7.50 18.47 25.46
C SER A 214 -6.48 19.32 26.22
N ALA A 215 -5.66 20.07 25.48
CA ALA A 215 -5.12 21.39 25.86
C ALA A 215 -4.51 22.04 24.61
#